data_AF-A0A7J6X6T3-F1
#
_entry.id   AF-A0A7J6X6T3-F1
#
_cell.length_a   1.000
_cell.length_b   1.000
_cell.length_c   1.000
_cell.angle_alpha   90.00
_cell.angle_beta   90.00
_cell.angle_gamma   90.00
#
_symmetry.space_group_name_H-M   'P 1'
#
loop_
_entity.id
_entity.type
_entity.pdbx_description
1 polymer ?
#
loop_
_entity_poly.entity_id
_entity_poly.type
_entity_poly.pdbx_seq_one_letter_code
_entity_poly.pdbx_strand_id
1 'polypeptide(L)'
;MALWSELPNEICSLIGMKLDVESDRCRFRCVCTSWRHCLPPFPQPPWLMLAETQLDLFQLPENNKSEEEKEKKKVNPPPPLRGFV
;
A
#
# COMPACT_ATOMS: atom_id res chain seq x y z
N MET A 1 -19.73 12.44 -33.54
CA MET A 1 -19.70 12.79 -32.10
C MET A 1 -18.39 12.23 -31.56
N ALA A 2 -17.57 13.03 -30.90
CA ALA A 2 -16.31 12.52 -30.33
C ALA A 2 -16.61 11.65 -29.11
N LEU A 3 -15.88 10.55 -28.95
CA LEU A 3 -16.02 9.63 -27.83
C LEU A 3 -15.14 10.12 -26.66
N TRP A 4 -15.67 10.11 -25.44
CA TRP A 4 -14.90 10.43 -24.24
C TRP A 4 -13.70 9.51 -24.01
N SER A 5 -13.74 8.30 -24.59
CA SER A 5 -12.64 7.33 -24.56
C SER A 5 -11.44 7.72 -25.42
N GLU A 6 -11.61 8.63 -26.39
CA GLU A 6 -10.54 9.14 -27.26
C GLU A 6 -9.85 10.37 -26.66
N LEU A 7 -10.30 10.84 -25.49
CA LEU A 7 -9.74 12.00 -24.84
C LEU A 7 -8.30 11.72 -24.38
N PRO A 8 -7.32 12.58 -24.70
CA PRO A 8 -5.96 12.45 -24.22
C PRO A 8 -5.89 12.36 -22.69
N ASN A 9 -5.00 11.51 -22.17
CA ASN A 9 -4.84 11.30 -20.73
C ASN A 9 -4.54 12.62 -19.98
N GLU A 10 -3.80 13.55 -20.57
CA GLU A 10 -3.50 14.86 -19.96
C GLU A 10 -4.77 15.65 -19.64
N ILE A 11 -5.76 15.60 -20.53
CA ILE A 11 -7.05 16.29 -20.34
C ILE A 11 -7.89 15.54 -19.31
N CYS A 12 -7.92 14.20 -19.36
CA CYS A 12 -8.55 13.38 -18.32
C CYS A 12 -7.98 13.68 -16.92
N SER A 13 -6.66 13.77 -16.80
CA SER A 13 -5.95 14.13 -15.58
C SER A 13 -6.35 15.54 -15.12
N LEU A 14 -6.38 16.52 -16.02
CA LEU A 14 -6.80 17.89 -15.70
C LEU A 14 -8.23 17.93 -15.15
N ILE A 15 -9.16 17.23 -15.79
CA ILE A 15 -10.56 17.13 -15.35
C ILE A 15 -10.61 16.53 -13.95
N GLY A 16 -9.98 15.37 -13.74
CA GLY A 16 -10.03 14.69 -12.46
C GLY A 16 -9.33 15.46 -11.32
N MET A 17 -8.32 16.28 -11.63
CA MET A 17 -7.67 17.19 -10.67
C MET A 17 -8.53 18.40 -10.30
N LYS A 18 -9.55 18.72 -11.11
CA LYS A 18 -10.51 19.80 -10.86
C LYS A 18 -11.76 19.33 -10.11
N LEU A 19 -11.86 18.04 -9.79
CA LEU A 19 -12.93 17.50 -8.98
C LEU A 19 -12.61 17.74 -7.49
N ASP A 20 -13.24 18.76 -6.91
CA ASP A 20 -13.01 19.11 -5.49
C ASP A 20 -13.68 18.12 -4.52
N VAL A 21 -14.72 17.41 -4.97
CA VAL A 21 -15.46 16.45 -4.15
C VAL A 21 -14.86 15.05 -4.32
N GLU A 22 -14.45 14.46 -3.20
CA GLU A 22 -13.80 13.15 -3.20
C GLU A 22 -14.67 12.03 -3.79
N SER A 23 -15.99 12.12 -3.62
CA SER A 23 -16.94 11.18 -4.22
C SER A 23 -16.97 11.25 -5.75
N ASP A 24 -16.75 12.44 -6.33
CA ASP A 24 -16.67 12.60 -7.78
C ASP A 24 -15.35 12.06 -8.32
N ARG A 25 -14.24 12.24 -7.59
CA ARG A 25 -12.96 11.57 -7.90
C ARG A 25 -13.11 10.06 -7.86
N CYS A 26 -13.83 9.51 -6.88
CA CYS A 26 -14.16 8.08 -6.84
C CYS A 26 -14.92 7.63 -8.10
N ARG A 27 -16.00 8.33 -8.46
CA ARG A 27 -16.80 8.02 -9.66
C ARG A 27 -15.97 8.09 -10.93
N PHE A 28 -15.13 9.11 -11.06
CA PHE A 28 -14.21 9.27 -12.18
C PHE A 28 -13.25 8.08 -12.33
N ARG A 29 -12.63 7.64 -11.22
CA ARG A 29 -11.72 6.48 -11.19
C ARG A 29 -12.42 5.13 -11.41
N CYS A 30 -13.75 5.09 -11.37
CA CYS A 30 -14.55 3.89 -11.62
C CYS A 30 -14.97 3.71 -13.08
N VAL A 31 -14.77 4.72 -13.95
CA VAL A 31 -15.17 4.64 -15.37
C VAL A 31 -14.41 3.54 -16.10
N CYS A 32 -13.08 3.56 -16.01
CA CYS A 32 -12.21 2.54 -16.59
C CYS A 32 -10.82 2.60 -15.95
N THR A 33 -9.95 1.64 -16.30
CA THR A 33 -8.59 1.58 -15.77
C THR A 33 -7.70 2.73 -16.23
N SER A 34 -7.86 3.26 -17.45
CA SER A 34 -7.07 4.42 -17.91
C SER A 34 -7.39 5.67 -17.08
N TRP A 35 -8.68 5.96 -16.87
CA TRP A 35 -9.13 7.10 -16.05
C TRP A 35 -8.69 6.97 -14.59
N ARG A 36 -8.65 5.74 -14.06
CA ARG A 36 -8.14 5.48 -12.72
C ARG A 36 -6.68 5.87 -12.55
N HIS A 37 -5.85 5.65 -13.58
CA HIS A 37 -4.41 5.94 -13.55
C HIS A 37 -4.09 7.42 -13.84
N CYS A 38 -5.04 8.19 -14.37
CA CYS A 38 -4.89 9.65 -14.54
C CYS A 38 -4.81 10.41 -13.21
N LEU A 39 -5.24 9.80 -12.10
CA LEU A 39 -5.28 10.44 -10.79
C LEU A 39 -4.39 9.73 -9.77
N PRO A 40 -3.82 10.47 -8.82
CA PRO A 40 -3.07 9.87 -7.72
C PRO A 40 -3.99 8.94 -6.91
N PRO A 41 -3.43 7.87 -6.33
CA PRO A 41 -4.17 6.99 -5.46
C PRO A 41 -4.68 7.77 -4.24
N PHE A 42 -5.78 7.28 -3.65
CA PHE A 42 -6.27 7.83 -2.39
C PHE A 42 -5.26 7.54 -1.28
N PRO A 43 -5.11 8.46 -0.31
CA PRO A 43 -4.26 8.23 0.84
C PRO A 43 -4.72 6.95 1.54
N GLN A 44 -3.79 6.02 1.71
CA GLN A 44 -4.07 4.81 2.45
C GLN A 44 -4.03 5.14 3.93
N PRO A 45 -5.06 4.74 4.70
CA PRO A 45 -5.03 4.97 6.12
C PRO A 45 -3.95 4.08 6.78
N PRO A 46 -3.37 4.47 7.94
CA PRO A 46 -2.16 3.85 8.49
C PRO A 46 -2.24 2.34 8.72
N TRP A 47 -3.39 1.84 9.18
CA TRP A 47 -3.70 0.42 9.33
C TRP A 47 -3.65 -0.41 8.02
N LEU A 48 -3.87 0.19 6.85
CA LEU A 48 -3.69 -0.49 5.55
C LEU A 48 -2.24 -0.54 5.09
N MET A 49 -1.36 0.31 5.64
CA MET A 49 0.08 0.33 5.32
C MET A 49 0.88 -0.74 6.07
N LEU A 50 0.33 -1.32 7.14
CA LEU A 50 1.02 -2.29 8.00
C LEU A 50 1.39 -3.61 7.29
N ALA A 51 0.75 -3.92 6.17
CA ALA A 51 1.05 -5.13 5.41
C ALA A 51 2.40 -5.04 4.67
N GLU A 52 2.86 -3.84 4.35
CA GLU A 52 4.07 -3.63 3.54
C GLU A 52 5.34 -3.80 4.37
N THR A 53 5.31 -3.38 5.64
CA THR A 53 6.45 -3.51 6.56
C THR A 53 6.73 -4.96 6.97
N GLN A 54 5.71 -5.82 6.94
CA GLN A 54 5.87 -7.24 7.29
C GLN A 54 6.62 -8.00 6.20
N LEU A 55 6.45 -7.63 4.92
CA LEU A 55 7.07 -8.36 3.81
C LEU A 55 8.61 -8.25 3.87
N ASP A 56 9.13 -7.05 4.15
CA ASP A 56 10.58 -6.82 4.32
C ASP A 56 11.16 -7.55 5.54
N LEU A 57 10.38 -7.73 6.61
CA LEU A 57 10.85 -8.41 7.82
C LEU A 57 10.99 -9.93 7.65
N PHE A 58 10.22 -10.53 6.73
CA PHE A 58 10.30 -11.96 6.40
C PHE A 58 11.40 -12.30 5.38
N GLN A 59 12.14 -11.30 4.86
CA GLN A 59 13.20 -11.46 3.86
C GLN A 59 14.61 -11.18 4.38
N LEU A 60 14.84 -11.39 5.69
CA LEU A 60 16.21 -11.52 6.20
C LEU A 60 16.87 -12.78 5.60
N PRO A 61 18.08 -12.68 5.01
CA PRO A 61 18.72 -13.82 4.38
C PRO A 61 19.20 -14.81 5.45
N GLU A 62 18.65 -16.02 5.43
CA GLU A 62 19.26 -17.18 6.09
C GLU A 62 20.60 -17.46 5.40
N ASN A 63 21.73 -17.13 6.06
CA ASN A 63 23.02 -17.63 5.64
C ASN A 63 23.67 -18.46 6.76
N ASN A 64 23.97 -19.71 6.42
CA ASN A 64 24.46 -20.77 7.29
C ASN A 64 26.00 -20.77 7.36
N LYS A 65 26.53 -21.23 8.51
CA LYS A 65 27.94 -21.63 8.85
C LYS A 65 28.92 -20.47 9.06
N SER A 66 29.78 -20.44 10.08
CA SER A 66 30.35 -21.51 10.93
C SER A 66 31.11 -20.91 12.14
N GLU A 67 31.16 -21.71 13.22
CA GLU A 67 32.18 -21.78 14.30
C GLU A 67 32.13 -20.81 15.50
N GLU A 68 32.12 -21.45 16.68
CA GLU A 68 32.56 -21.07 18.05
C GLU A 68 32.26 -19.63 18.53
N GLU A 69 31.54 -19.39 19.62
CA GLU A 69 31.95 -19.73 20.99
C GLU A 69 30.79 -19.42 21.96
N LYS A 70 30.81 -20.08 23.12
CA LYS A 70 29.80 -20.06 24.20
C LYS A 70 29.46 -18.66 24.70
N GLU A 71 28.17 -18.31 24.82
CA GLU A 71 27.66 -17.74 26.09
C GLU A 71 26.13 -17.80 26.21
N LYS A 72 25.68 -18.29 27.37
CA LYS A 72 24.27 -18.40 27.78
C LYS A 72 23.60 -17.02 27.80
N LYS A 73 22.52 -16.82 27.04
CA LYS A 73 21.51 -15.81 27.39
C LYS A 73 20.11 -16.41 27.31
N LYS A 74 19.51 -16.57 28.49
CA LYS A 74 18.14 -17.04 28.73
C LYS A 74 17.17 -16.27 27.83
N VAL A 75 16.53 -16.98 26.91
CA VAL A 75 15.37 -16.47 26.16
C VAL A 75 14.23 -16.38 27.17
N ASN A 76 13.87 -15.16 27.58
CA ASN A 76 12.61 -14.94 28.28
C ASN A 76 11.47 -15.21 27.30
N PRO A 77 10.42 -15.96 27.68
CA PRO A 77 9.28 -16.17 26.79
C PRO A 77 8.60 -14.84 26.49
N PRO A 78 8.08 -14.65 25.26
CA PRO A 78 7.33 -13.45 24.92
C PRO A 78 6.11 -13.30 25.83
N PRO A 79 5.75 -12.07 26.25
CA PRO A 79 4.58 -11.86 27.10
C PRO A 79 3.31 -12.32 26.37
N PRO A 80 2.35 -12.94 27.09
CA PRO A 80 1.12 -13.41 26.47
C PRO A 80 0.32 -12.22 25.93
N LEU A 81 -0.21 -12.38 24.71
CA LEU A 81 -1.14 -11.43 24.09
C LEU A 81 -2.34 -11.28 25.02
N ARG A 82 -2.44 -10.11 25.68
CA ARG A 82 -3.61 -9.75 26.47
C ARG A 82 -4.80 -9.75 25.53
N GLY A 83 -5.72 -10.69 25.75
CA GLY A 83 -6.97 -10.77 25.00
C GLY A 83 -7.71 -9.44 25.08
N PHE A 84 -8.19 -8.98 23.93
CA PHE A 84 -9.18 -7.91 23.86
C PHE A 84 -10.49 -8.48 24.39
N VAL A 85 -10.80 -8.15 25.65
CA VAL A 85 -12.16 -8.19 26.22
C VAL A 85 -12.68 -6.77 26.20
#